data_AF-X1N031-F1
#
_entry.id   AF-X1N031-F1
#
_cell.length_a   1.000
_cell.length_b   1.000
_cell.length_c   1.000
_cell.angle_alpha   90.00
_cell.angle_beta   90.00
_cell.angle_gamma   90.00
#
_symmetry.space_group_name_H-M   'P 1'
#
loop_
_entity.id
_entity.type
_entity.pdbx_description
1 polymer ?
#
loop_
_entity_poly.entity_id
_entity_poly.type
_entity_poly.pdbx_seq_one_letter_code
_entity_poly.pdbx_strand_id
1 'polypeptide(L)'
;MKKNGKMDLFYELKGVLENLLEELGIKDYKFERESETTSIVKVKGERVGIFGLFRSYLFMINFQIKDCVFAFDLDFERLLRHVSAAKKFTPIPKYPAVELDFSISVPKETLWEDVEHTIRKASRLIKEVKLFDVYKGRQVG
;
A
#
# COMPACT_ATOMS: atom_id res chain seq x y z
N MET A 1 16.48 -10.82 -10.79
CA MET A 1 16.09 -9.88 -9.71
C MET A 1 16.88 -10.21 -8.46
N LYS A 2 17.74 -9.30 -7.98
CA LYS A 2 18.37 -9.45 -6.66
C LYS A 2 17.31 -9.07 -5.62
N LYS A 3 16.79 -10.06 -4.88
CA LYS A 3 15.88 -9.83 -3.74
C LYS A 3 16.58 -8.92 -2.73
N ASN A 4 16.04 -7.73 -2.54
CA ASN A 4 16.52 -6.80 -1.53
C ASN A 4 15.69 -7.09 -0.28
N GLY A 5 16.03 -8.17 0.43
CA GLY A 5 15.11 -8.90 1.32
C GLY A 5 14.36 -8.06 2.37
N LYS A 6 14.88 -6.90 2.79
CA LYS A 6 14.16 -5.99 3.71
C LYS A 6 13.04 -5.18 3.06
N MET A 7 13.26 -4.69 1.84
CA MET A 7 12.21 -3.95 1.13
C MET A 7 11.11 -4.90 0.65
N ASP A 8 11.50 -6.11 0.20
CA ASP A 8 10.54 -7.12 -0.24
C ASP A 8 9.56 -7.47 0.90
N LEU A 9 10.07 -7.74 2.10
CA LEU A 9 9.24 -8.03 3.29
C LEU A 9 8.30 -6.87 3.68
N PHE A 10 8.71 -5.62 3.49
CA PHE A 10 7.85 -4.46 3.76
C PHE A 10 6.64 -4.44 2.82
N TYR A 11 6.86 -4.65 1.52
CA TYR A 11 5.77 -4.67 0.53
C TYR A 11 4.91 -5.92 0.65
N GLU A 12 5.47 -7.06 1.03
CA GLU A 12 4.71 -8.27 1.37
C GLU A 12 3.74 -8.00 2.54
N LEU A 13 4.23 -7.40 3.63
CA LEU A 13 3.38 -7.04 4.78
C LEU A 13 2.30 -6.02 4.42
N LYS A 14 2.65 -5.02 3.60
CA LYS A 14 1.67 -4.06 3.06
C LYS A 14 0.59 -4.79 2.27
N GLY A 15 0.94 -5.72 1.39
CA GLY A 15 -0.02 -6.51 0.61
C GLY A 15 -0.95 -7.36 1.49
N VAL A 16 -0.43 -7.94 2.57
CA VAL A 16 -1.25 -8.66 3.56
C VAL A 16 -2.27 -7.72 4.21
N LEU A 17 -1.87 -6.51 4.59
CA LEU A 17 -2.76 -5.50 5.16
C LEU A 17 -3.80 -5.00 4.14
N GLU A 18 -3.41 -4.81 2.89
CA GLU A 18 -4.32 -4.42 1.80
C GLU A 18 -5.43 -5.47 1.62
N ASN A 19 -5.05 -6.74 1.50
CA ASN A 19 -6.00 -7.85 1.39
C ASN A 19 -6.92 -7.94 2.61
N LEU A 20 -6.37 -7.81 3.82
CA LEU A 20 -7.16 -7.82 5.05
C LEU A 20 -8.22 -6.71 5.06
N LEU A 21 -7.84 -5.48 4.71
CA LEU A 21 -8.77 -4.35 4.67
C LEU A 21 -9.84 -4.54 3.59
N GLU A 22 -9.47 -5.08 2.43
CA GLU A 22 -10.40 -5.39 1.34
C GLU A 22 -11.40 -6.49 1.71
N GLU A 23 -10.96 -7.57 2.35
CA GLU A 23 -11.82 -8.67 2.82
C GLU A 23 -12.82 -8.20 3.89
N LEU A 24 -12.40 -7.26 4.74
CA LEU A 24 -13.26 -6.60 5.73
C LEU A 24 -14.21 -5.56 5.09
N GLY A 25 -14.13 -5.34 3.78
CA GLY A 25 -14.93 -4.37 3.05
C GLY A 25 -14.63 -2.92 3.43
N ILE A 26 -13.46 -2.67 4.02
CA ILE A 26 -12.99 -1.34 4.40
C ILE A 26 -12.51 -0.63 3.14
N LYS A 27 -13.11 0.52 2.86
CA LYS A 27 -12.78 1.38 1.71
C LYS A 27 -12.11 2.66 2.17
N ASP A 28 -11.44 3.33 1.24
CA ASP A 28 -10.79 4.63 1.47
C ASP A 28 -9.75 4.59 2.60
N TYR A 29 -8.90 3.54 2.57
CA TYR A 29 -7.74 3.44 3.44
C TYR A 29 -6.48 4.01 2.78
N LYS A 30 -5.51 4.42 3.59
CA LYS A 30 -4.21 4.97 3.16
C LYS A 30 -3.10 4.47 4.07
N PHE A 31 -1.91 4.31 3.49
CA PHE A 31 -0.68 4.05 4.23
C PHE A 31 0.21 5.29 4.18
N GLU A 32 0.26 6.01 5.28
CA GLU A 32 1.05 7.24 5.40
C GLU A 32 2.43 6.93 5.92
N ARG A 33 3.47 7.33 5.19
CA ARG A 33 4.85 7.10 5.57
C ARG A 33 5.18 7.88 6.86
N GLU A 34 5.61 7.16 7.89
CA GLU A 34 6.11 7.76 9.14
C GLU A 34 7.65 7.78 9.16
N SER A 35 8.29 6.75 8.61
CA SER A 35 9.75 6.67 8.48
C SER A 35 10.17 5.91 7.21
N GLU A 36 11.46 5.60 7.04
CA GLU A 36 11.92 4.76 5.91
C GLU A 36 11.38 3.33 5.96
N THR A 37 11.01 2.83 7.13
CA THR A 37 10.62 1.43 7.33
C THR A 37 9.29 1.28 8.05
N THR A 38 8.53 2.35 8.24
CA THR A 38 7.31 2.38 9.05
C THR A 38 6.26 3.25 8.39
N SER A 39 5.01 2.80 8.40
CA SER A 39 3.86 3.52 7.87
C SER A 39 2.65 3.37 8.78
N ILE A 40 1.85 4.42 8.85
CA ILE A 40 0.60 4.50 9.61
C ILE A 40 -0.55 4.05 8.70
N VAL A 41 -1.43 3.21 9.22
CA VAL A 41 -2.67 2.82 8.54
C VAL A 41 -3.76 3.81 8.94
N LYS A 42 -4.33 4.51 7.95
CA LYS A 42 -5.46 5.42 8.15
C LYS A 42 -6.67 4.96 7.34
N VAL A 43 -7.87 5.05 7.92
CA VAL A 43 -9.14 4.80 7.23
C VAL A 43 -9.99 6.06 7.37
N LYS A 44 -10.40 6.66 6.24
CA LYS A 44 -11.13 7.94 6.21
C LYS A 44 -10.46 9.05 7.06
N GLY A 45 -9.13 9.05 7.11
CA GLY A 45 -8.33 10.01 7.89
C GLY A 45 -8.12 9.64 9.36
N GLU A 46 -8.81 8.64 9.89
CA GLU A 46 -8.60 8.15 11.24
C GLU A 46 -7.43 7.16 11.29
N ARG A 47 -6.50 7.33 12.24
CA ARG A 47 -5.44 6.35 12.49
C ARG A 47 -6.03 5.08 13.13
N VAL A 48 -5.92 3.96 12.40
CA VAL A 48 -6.38 2.64 12.83
C VAL A 48 -5.23 1.68 13.12
N GLY A 49 -3.99 2.05 12.81
CA GLY A 49 -2.85 1.20 13.11
C GLY A 49 -1.52 1.70 12.55
N ILE A 50 -0.53 0.83 12.60
CA ILE A 50 0.85 1.07 12.15
C ILE A 50 1.49 -0.25 11.73
N PHE A 51 2.37 -0.22 10.74
CA PHE A 51 3.17 -1.37 10.37
C PHE A 51 4.58 -0.96 9.93
N GLY A 52 5.53 -1.87 10.07
CA GLY A 52 6.90 -1.61 9.70
C GLY A 52 7.92 -2.52 10.34
N LEU A 53 9.19 -2.11 10.23
CA LEU A 53 10.32 -2.81 10.82
C LEU A 53 10.20 -2.79 12.35
N PHE A 54 10.19 -3.96 12.96
CA PHE A 54 10.20 -4.11 14.40
C PHE A 54 11.62 -3.85 14.94
N ARG A 55 11.79 -2.83 15.79
CA ARG A 55 13.11 -2.33 16.23
C ARG A 55 13.43 -2.57 17.72
N SER A 56 12.67 -3.40 18.43
CA SER A 56 12.94 -3.66 19.86
C SER A 56 14.09 -4.64 20.05
N TYR A 57 15.31 -4.12 20.16
CA TYR A 57 16.54 -4.91 20.34
C TYR A 57 16.47 -5.85 21.55
N LEU A 58 15.99 -5.34 22.70
CA LEU A 58 15.87 -6.13 23.93
C LEU A 58 14.90 -7.31 23.76
N PHE A 59 13.77 -7.08 23.07
CA PHE A 59 12.81 -8.14 22.76
C PHE A 59 13.43 -9.18 21.84
N MET A 60 14.13 -8.75 20.78
CA MET A 60 14.77 -9.68 19.85
C MET A 60 15.81 -10.58 20.53
N ILE A 61 16.61 -10.05 21.46
CA ILE A 61 17.55 -10.85 22.25
C ILE A 61 16.81 -11.85 23.13
N ASN A 62 15.83 -11.39 23.91
CA ASN A 62 15.14 -12.23 24.89
C ASN A 62 14.41 -13.41 24.22
N PHE A 63 13.90 -13.21 23.01
CA PHE A 63 13.22 -14.24 22.22
C PHE A 63 14.12 -14.92 21.18
N GLN A 64 15.43 -14.66 21.20
CA GLN A 64 16.43 -15.23 20.28
C GLN A 64 16.09 -15.05 18.79
N ILE A 65 15.42 -13.95 18.45
CA ILE A 65 15.04 -13.60 17.08
C ILE A 65 16.27 -13.02 16.38
N LYS A 66 16.82 -13.78 15.42
CA LYS A 66 18.02 -13.39 14.66
C LYS A 66 17.70 -12.70 13.34
N ASP A 67 16.49 -12.90 12.84
CA ASP A 67 16.05 -12.40 11.54
C ASP A 67 15.42 -11.01 11.62
N CYS A 68 15.33 -10.36 10.46
CA CYS A 68 14.64 -9.09 10.30
C CYS A 68 13.12 -9.32 10.38
N VAL A 69 12.45 -8.69 11.34
CA VAL A 69 11.00 -8.84 11.54
C VAL A 69 10.26 -7.57 11.13
N PHE A 70 9.26 -7.73 10.27
CA PHE A 70 8.24 -6.73 10.03
C PHE A 70 6.97 -7.13 10.75
N ALA A 71 6.33 -6.16 11.40
CA ALA A 71 5.12 -6.38 12.19
C ALA A 71 4.13 -5.25 11.96
N PHE A 72 2.86 -5.51 12.29
CA PHE A 72 1.82 -4.49 12.33
C PHE A 72 1.09 -4.54 13.68
N ASP A 73 0.47 -3.43 14.02
CA ASP A 73 -0.44 -3.29 15.16
C ASP A 73 -1.65 -2.48 14.68
N LEU A 74 -2.85 -3.05 14.88
CA LEU A 74 -4.12 -2.48 14.46
C LEU A 74 -5.04 -2.34 15.67
N ASP A 75 -5.62 -1.15 15.82
CA ASP A 75 -6.68 -0.91 16.79
C ASP A 75 -7.98 -1.54 16.27
N PHE A 76 -8.33 -2.69 16.84
CA PHE A 76 -9.47 -3.49 16.42
C PHE A 76 -10.81 -2.75 16.59
N GLU A 77 -10.97 -1.98 17.68
CA GLU A 77 -12.20 -1.22 17.91
C GLU A 77 -12.40 -0.13 16.86
N ARG A 78 -11.33 0.61 16.53
CA ARG A 78 -11.39 1.62 15.46
C ARG A 78 -11.64 0.97 14.11
N LEU A 79 -11.00 -0.16 13.83
CA LEU A 79 -11.13 -0.89 12.57
C LEU A 79 -12.59 -1.34 12.34
N LEU A 80 -13.22 -1.93 13.36
CA LEU A 80 -14.60 -2.42 13.31
C LEU A 80 -15.62 -1.35 12.90
N ARG A 81 -15.38 -0.08 13.24
CA ARG A 81 -16.26 1.04 12.86
C ARG A 81 -16.31 1.29 11.34
N HIS A 82 -15.33 0.81 10.60
CA HIS A 82 -15.22 0.99 9.15
C HIS A 82 -15.52 -0.27 8.35
N VAL A 83 -15.71 -1.42 9.01
CA VAL A 83 -16.03 -2.71 8.39
C VAL A 83 -17.40 -2.63 7.70
N SER A 84 -17.50 -3.18 6.50
CA SER A 84 -18.74 -3.21 5.73
C SER A 84 -18.92 -4.54 5.03
N ALA A 85 -19.93 -5.31 5.44
CA ALA A 85 -20.29 -6.57 4.79
C ALA A 85 -21.07 -6.38 3.47
N ALA A 86 -21.39 -5.14 3.09
CA ALA A 86 -22.24 -4.86 1.94
C ALA A 86 -21.49 -5.00 0.61
N LYS A 87 -21.61 -6.18 -0.03
CA LYS A 87 -21.20 -6.36 -1.43
C LYS A 87 -22.21 -5.67 -2.35
N LYS A 88 -21.80 -4.57 -2.98
CA LYS A 88 -22.61 -3.89 -4.01
C LYS A 88 -22.42 -4.61 -5.34
N PHE A 89 -23.51 -4.99 -5.97
CA PHE A 89 -23.48 -5.50 -7.33
C PHE A 89 -23.00 -4.39 -8.29
N THR A 90 -22.01 -4.72 -9.11
CA THR A 90 -21.53 -3.84 -10.18
C THR A 90 -21.87 -4.50 -11.52
N PRO A 91 -22.66 -3.86 -12.40
CA PRO A 91 -22.98 -4.42 -13.70
C PRO A 91 -21.73 -4.72 -14.52
N ILE A 92 -21.75 -5.84 -15.23
CA ILE A 92 -20.67 -6.22 -16.14
C ILE A 92 -20.59 -5.17 -17.26
N PRO A 93 -19.39 -4.66 -17.60
CA PRO A 93 -19.21 -3.71 -18.70
C PRO A 93 -19.74 -4.31 -20.02
N LYS A 94 -20.52 -3.54 -20.77
CA LYS A 94 -21.03 -3.96 -22.09
C LYS A 94 -19.95 -3.93 -23.18
N TYR A 95 -18.85 -3.22 -22.95
CA TYR A 95 -17.78 -3.00 -23.91
C TYR A 95 -16.44 -3.39 -23.29
N PRO A 96 -15.48 -3.86 -24.08
CA PRO A 96 -14.16 -4.22 -23.59
C PRO A 96 -13.41 -2.99 -23.04
N ALA A 97 -12.51 -3.24 -22.10
CA ALA A 97 -11.59 -2.22 -21.61
C ALA A 97 -10.50 -1.92 -22.65
N VAL A 98 -9.95 -0.71 -22.63
CA VAL A 98 -8.77 -0.32 -23.40
C VAL A 98 -7.63 -0.12 -22.42
N GLU A 99 -6.52 -0.81 -22.65
CA GLU A 99 -5.28 -0.68 -21.87
C GLU A 99 -4.31 0.25 -22.61
N LEU A 100 -3.64 1.12 -21.85
CA LEU A 100 -2.69 2.10 -22.35
C LEU A 100 -1.46 2.11 -21.44
N ASP A 101 -0.28 1.96 -22.02
CA ASP A 101 0.98 2.04 -21.30
C ASP A 101 1.58 3.44 -21.39
N PHE A 102 2.04 3.95 -20.24
CA PHE A 102 2.71 5.23 -20.15
C PHE A 102 4.07 5.08 -19.47
N SER A 103 5.07 5.79 -19.99
CA SER A 103 6.35 6.00 -19.32
C SER A 103 6.48 7.48 -18.99
N ILE A 104 6.61 7.79 -17.70
CA ILE A 104 6.70 9.17 -17.19
C ILE A 104 7.95 9.33 -16.34
N SER A 105 8.60 10.49 -16.44
CA SER A 105 9.71 10.86 -15.56
C SER A 105 9.19 11.84 -14.50
N VAL A 106 9.49 11.55 -13.24
CA VAL A 106 9.08 12.36 -12.07
C VAL A 106 10.24 12.49 -11.08
N PRO A 107 10.27 13.56 -10.27
CA PRO A 107 11.26 13.67 -9.18
C PRO A 107 11.24 12.44 -8.27
N LYS A 108 12.41 12.03 -7.77
CA LYS A 108 12.60 10.79 -7.00
C LYS A 108 11.78 10.73 -5.71
N GLU A 109 11.42 11.89 -5.16
CA GLU A 109 10.68 12.09 -3.93
C GLU A 109 9.17 11.96 -4.14
N THR A 110 8.70 11.98 -5.39
CA THR A 110 7.28 11.88 -5.73
C THR A 110 6.75 10.51 -5.32
N LEU A 111 5.66 10.51 -4.55
CA LEU A 111 5.01 9.27 -4.15
C LEU A 111 4.15 8.72 -5.29
N TRP A 112 4.12 7.40 -5.44
CA TRP A 112 3.26 6.74 -6.42
C TRP A 112 1.78 7.13 -6.23
N GLU A 113 1.32 7.26 -4.99
CA GLU A 113 -0.06 7.63 -4.68
C GLU A 113 -0.45 8.98 -5.32
N ASP A 114 0.47 9.96 -5.33
CA ASP A 114 0.21 11.27 -5.93
C ASP A 114 0.08 11.20 -7.46
N VAL A 115 0.92 10.38 -8.08
CA VAL A 115 0.88 10.11 -9.52
C VAL A 115 -0.44 9.42 -9.88
N GLU A 116 -0.77 8.34 -9.18
CA GLU A 116 -1.99 7.56 -9.41
C GLU A 116 -3.24 8.44 -9.26
N HIS A 117 -3.31 9.23 -8.19
CA HIS A 117 -4.43 10.14 -7.91
C HIS A 117 -4.59 11.20 -9.01
N THR A 118 -3.48 11.74 -9.50
CA THR A 118 -3.48 12.73 -10.59
C THR A 118 -4.03 12.10 -11.87
N ILE A 119 -3.60 10.89 -12.23
CA ILE A 119 -4.10 10.18 -13.40
C ILE A 119 -5.59 9.89 -13.26
N ARG A 120 -6.04 9.34 -12.13
CA ARG A 120 -7.46 9.01 -11.89
C ARG A 120 -8.38 10.22 -11.98
N LYS A 121 -7.90 11.42 -11.61
CA LYS A 121 -8.65 12.67 -11.72
C LYS A 121 -8.81 13.18 -13.14
N ALA A 122 -7.95 12.77 -14.07
CA ALA A 122 -7.97 13.27 -15.44
C ALA A 122 -9.26 12.89 -16.19
N SER A 123 -9.84 11.71 -15.90
CA SER A 123 -11.08 11.27 -16.54
C SER A 123 -11.83 10.22 -15.72
N ARG A 124 -13.16 10.32 -15.71
CA ARG A 124 -14.06 9.30 -15.11
C ARG A 124 -14.09 7.98 -15.86
N LEU A 125 -13.52 7.93 -17.07
CA LEU A 125 -13.38 6.71 -17.86
C LEU A 125 -12.28 5.80 -17.33
N ILE A 126 -11.31 6.35 -16.59
CA ILE A 126 -10.20 5.58 -16.01
C ILE A 126 -10.74 4.71 -14.88
N LYS A 127 -10.67 3.39 -15.07
CA LYS A 127 -11.14 2.40 -14.08
C LYS A 127 -10.00 1.91 -13.19
N GLU A 128 -8.85 1.64 -13.78
CA GLU A 128 -7.68 1.11 -13.10
C GLU A 128 -6.44 1.87 -13.55
N VAL A 129 -5.49 2.04 -12.63
CA VAL A 129 -4.16 2.58 -12.88
C VAL A 129 -3.20 1.65 -12.15
N LYS A 130 -2.19 1.12 -12.85
CA LYS A 130 -1.31 0.10 -12.30
C LYS A 130 0.14 0.45 -12.59
N LEU A 131 0.96 0.48 -11.54
CA LEU A 131 2.40 0.59 -11.67
C LEU A 131 2.98 -0.81 -11.87
N PHE A 132 3.63 -1.05 -13.00
CA PHE A 132 4.24 -2.35 -13.29
C PHE A 132 5.78 -2.31 -13.33
N ASP A 133 6.39 -1.16 -13.62
CA ASP A 133 7.86 -1.02 -13.61
C ASP A 133 8.30 0.35 -13.06
N VAL A 134 9.44 0.37 -12.39
CA VAL A 134 10.10 1.57 -11.87
C VAL A 134 11.58 1.52 -12.23
N TYR A 135 11.98 2.34 -13.20
CA TYR A 135 13.38 2.47 -13.57
C TYR A 135 14.05 3.63 -12.83
N LYS A 136 15.23 3.37 -12.25
CA LYS A 136 16.09 4.38 -11.60
C LYS A 136 17.51 4.27 -12.17
N GLY A 137 18.00 5.29 -12.87
CA GLY A 137 19.34 5.28 -13.44
C GLY A 137 19.74 6.63 -14.03
N ARG A 138 21.05 6.86 -14.23
CA ARG A 138 21.60 8.15 -14.72
C ARG A 138 21.12 8.56 -16.13
N GLN A 139 20.49 7.65 -16.87
CA GLN A 139 19.92 7.91 -18.19
C GLN A 139 18.48 8.43 -18.16
N VAL A 140 17.86 8.47 -16.98
CA VAL A 140 16.56 9.11 -16.75
C VAL A 140 16.86 10.30 -15.84
N GLY A 141 16.71 11.50 -16.40
CA GLY A 141 17.33 12.76 -15.94
C GLY A 141 17.11 13.15 -14.49
#